data_AF-A0A920FKG8-F1
#
_entry.id   AF-A0A920FKG8-F1
#
_cell.length_a   1.000
_cell.length_b   1.000
_cell.length_c   1.000
_cell.angle_alpha   90.00
_cell.angle_beta   90.00
_cell.angle_gamma   90.00
#
_symmetry.space_group_name_H-M   'P 1'
#
loop_
_entity.id
_entity.type
_entity.pdbx_description
1 polymer ?
#
loop_
_entity_poly.entity_id
_entity_poly.type
_entity_poly.pdbx_seq_one_letter_code
_entity_poly.pdbx_strand_id
1 'polypeptide(L)'
;MSAYARLFLGRIEKPDVDDIKGISPAIAIEQKVNSSNPRSTVGTTTEIHDFLKLLFARIGKTISPVSQEQVTKDFPEDVLNWILQLPEKTKILICSPIQIPKGRLNTDQANIYLQQGFSKKWKKNKITSIEKEGVEKDDLLIIDRITNDSSDENQSRISESLEMAFHEGKGRCKIIYFNPNEPVEKDFNNLFEKDGLIFQEPSLDFFSFNNPFGACKTCEGFGKIIGIDPNLVIPNPSLSIYEDAITCWKGEKMSRWKNKLIQNAHHFNFPIHDPYFELSDENKSLIWEGNQYFKGLNAFFKYLEQKNV
;
A
#
# COMPACT_ATOMS: atom_id res chain seq x y z
N MET A 1 7.98 -37.30 -3.12
CA MET A 1 8.79 -36.75 -4.23
C MET A 1 7.87 -36.64 -5.46
N SER A 2 7.69 -35.44 -6.02
CA SER A 2 6.78 -35.20 -7.16
C SER A 2 7.22 -35.96 -8.41
N ALA A 3 6.26 -36.47 -9.20
CA ALA A 3 6.51 -37.19 -10.46
C ALA A 3 7.36 -36.38 -11.46
N TYR A 4 7.29 -35.05 -11.40
CA TYR A 4 8.05 -34.11 -12.24
C TYR A 4 9.55 -34.11 -11.92
N ALA A 5 9.93 -34.29 -10.65
CA ALA A 5 11.34 -34.29 -10.23
C ALA A 5 12.13 -35.50 -10.78
N ARG A 6 11.45 -36.62 -11.08
CA ARG A 6 12.09 -37.82 -11.64
C ARG A 6 12.55 -37.63 -13.09
N LEU A 7 11.94 -36.73 -13.85
CA LEU A 7 12.30 -36.45 -15.24
C LEU A 7 13.63 -35.70 -15.37
N PHE A 8 14.04 -34.96 -14.32
CA PHE A 8 15.29 -34.18 -14.29
C PHE A 8 16.46 -34.88 -13.59
N LEU A 9 16.24 -36.05 -12.99
CA LEU A 9 17.30 -36.93 -12.51
C LEU A 9 17.96 -37.64 -13.72
N GLY A 10 18.57 -36.86 -14.61
CA GLY A 10 19.47 -37.36 -15.64
C GLY A 10 20.69 -38.01 -14.98
N ARG A 11 21.10 -39.16 -15.51
CA ARG A 11 22.31 -39.98 -15.21
C ARG A 11 23.19 -39.42 -14.08
N ILE A 12 22.72 -39.50 -12.84
CA ILE A 12 23.61 -39.40 -11.70
C ILE A 12 24.36 -40.72 -11.68
N GLU A 13 25.70 -40.67 -11.76
CA GLU A 13 26.52 -41.87 -11.58
C GLU A 13 26.16 -42.50 -10.25
N LYS A 14 25.73 -43.75 -10.31
CA LYS A 14 25.39 -44.49 -9.09
C LYS A 14 26.69 -44.71 -8.30
N PRO A 15 26.65 -44.62 -6.96
CA PRO A 15 27.77 -45.01 -6.13
C PRO A 15 28.21 -46.44 -6.45
N ASP A 16 29.52 -46.69 -6.44
CA ASP A 16 30.12 -47.99 -6.74
C ASP A 16 29.99 -48.93 -5.52
N VAL A 17 28.83 -49.60 -5.44
CA VAL A 17 28.47 -50.53 -4.35
C VAL A 17 27.60 -51.67 -4.90
N ASP A 18 27.84 -52.90 -4.42
CA ASP A 18 27.14 -54.10 -4.89
C ASP A 18 25.69 -54.22 -4.36
N ASP A 19 25.48 -54.00 -3.06
CA ASP A 19 24.16 -54.02 -2.41
C ASP A 19 24.20 -53.20 -1.12
N ILE A 20 23.20 -52.35 -0.89
CA ILE A 20 22.99 -51.71 0.41
C ILE A 20 21.51 -51.83 0.79
N LYS A 21 21.26 -52.51 1.90
CA LYS A 21 19.92 -52.71 2.49
C LYS A 21 19.76 -51.88 3.75
N GLY A 22 18.54 -51.40 4.01
CA GLY A 22 18.22 -50.66 5.24
C GLY A 22 18.63 -49.18 5.24
N ILE A 23 18.91 -48.57 4.07
CA ILE A 23 19.17 -47.12 3.99
C ILE A 23 17.91 -46.34 4.36
N SER A 24 18.01 -45.54 5.41
CA SER A 24 17.04 -44.48 5.69
C SER A 24 17.28 -43.28 4.75
N PRO A 25 16.26 -42.47 4.42
CA PRO A 25 16.46 -41.25 3.66
C PRO A 25 17.58 -40.39 4.27
N ALA A 26 18.67 -40.20 3.52
CA ALA A 26 19.84 -39.47 3.99
C ALA A 26 19.71 -37.97 3.67
N ILE A 27 20.08 -37.12 4.63
CA ILE A 27 20.22 -35.67 4.45
C ILE A 27 21.69 -35.34 4.67
N ALA A 28 22.35 -34.76 3.67
CA ALA A 28 23.71 -34.27 3.79
C ALA A 28 23.69 -32.80 4.21
N ILE A 29 24.45 -32.44 5.24
CA ILE A 29 24.65 -31.05 5.67
C ILE A 29 26.10 -30.70 5.35
N GLU A 30 26.29 -29.90 4.30
CA GLU A 30 27.61 -29.44 3.84
C GLU A 30 27.70 -27.91 3.89
N GLN A 31 28.90 -27.38 4.14
CA GLN A 31 29.16 -25.94 4.05
C GLN A 31 29.43 -25.58 2.58
N LYS A 32 28.37 -25.46 1.79
CA LYS A 32 28.48 -24.97 0.41
C LYS A 32 28.44 -23.45 0.40
N VAL A 33 29.34 -22.83 -0.38
CA VAL A 33 29.30 -21.38 -0.60
C VAL A 33 28.08 -21.08 -1.46
N ASN A 34 26.98 -20.67 -0.83
CA ASN A 34 25.77 -20.28 -1.55
C ASN A 34 26.05 -19.01 -2.36
N SER A 35 25.70 -19.02 -3.65
CA SER A 35 25.66 -17.82 -4.47
C SER A 35 24.74 -16.79 -3.83
N SER A 36 25.20 -15.56 -3.64
CA SER A 36 24.38 -14.53 -2.99
C SER A 36 23.21 -14.13 -3.88
N ASN A 37 22.01 -14.64 -3.60
CA ASN A 37 20.79 -14.04 -4.12
C ASN A 37 20.44 -12.83 -3.25
N PRO A 38 20.40 -11.59 -3.79
CA PRO A 38 20.16 -10.38 -3.01
C PRO A 38 18.78 -10.33 -2.34
N ARG A 39 17.83 -11.20 -2.74
CA ARG A 39 16.52 -11.34 -2.09
C ARG A 39 16.46 -12.51 -1.10
N SER A 40 17.52 -13.31 -0.99
CA SER A 40 17.60 -14.37 0.02
C SER A 40 18.15 -13.78 1.32
N THR A 41 17.38 -13.93 2.39
CA THR A 41 17.75 -13.52 3.74
C THR A 41 17.84 -14.75 4.65
N VAL A 42 18.39 -14.58 5.85
CA VAL A 42 18.37 -15.63 6.88
C VAL A 42 16.93 -16.11 7.11
N GLY A 43 15.97 -15.19 7.21
CA GLY A 43 14.56 -15.54 7.46
C GLY A 43 13.90 -16.34 6.34
N THR A 44 14.31 -16.16 5.08
CA THR A 44 13.80 -17.01 3.97
C THR A 44 14.49 -18.37 3.94
N THR A 45 15.77 -18.44 4.27
CA THR A 45 16.51 -19.71 4.29
C THR A 45 16.10 -20.62 5.44
N THR A 46 15.74 -20.03 6.59
CA THR A 46 15.26 -20.78 7.77
C THR A 46 13.74 -20.93 7.80
N GLU A 47 13.02 -20.48 6.77
CA GLU A 47 11.55 -20.43 6.70
C GLU A 47 10.86 -19.59 7.81
N ILE A 48 11.61 -18.97 8.72
CA ILE A 48 11.07 -18.11 9.79
C ILE A 48 10.21 -16.98 9.20
N HIS A 49 10.62 -16.42 8.05
CA HIS A 49 9.85 -15.39 7.38
C HIS A 49 8.47 -15.90 6.92
N ASP A 50 8.35 -17.17 6.53
CA ASP A 50 7.06 -17.74 6.13
C ASP A 50 6.10 -17.85 7.31
N PHE A 51 6.61 -18.22 8.49
CA PHE A 51 5.83 -18.18 9.73
C PHE A 51 5.44 -16.75 10.12
N LEU A 52 6.33 -15.77 9.95
CA LEU A 52 6.01 -14.37 10.20
C LEU A 52 4.92 -13.86 9.26
N LYS A 53 4.98 -14.17 7.96
CA LYS A 53 3.91 -13.83 7.01
C LYS A 53 2.57 -14.40 7.47
N LEU A 54 2.55 -15.65 7.92
CA LEU A 54 1.34 -16.29 8.44
C LEU A 54 0.83 -15.60 9.70
N LEU A 55 1.72 -15.28 10.65
CA LEU A 55 1.38 -14.58 11.88
C LEU A 55 0.71 -13.24 11.58
N PHE A 56 1.34 -12.40 10.75
CA PHE A 56 0.82 -11.08 10.41
C PHE A 56 -0.42 -11.13 9.52
N ALA A 57 -0.55 -12.11 8.63
CA ALA A 57 -1.75 -12.30 7.83
C ALA A 57 -2.96 -12.75 8.67
N ARG A 58 -2.74 -13.53 9.74
CA ARG A 58 -3.82 -14.11 10.55
C ARG A 58 -4.25 -13.23 11.72
N ILE A 59 -3.30 -12.68 12.46
CA ILE A 59 -3.58 -11.94 13.71
C ILE A 59 -2.95 -10.54 13.73
N GLY A 60 -2.38 -10.09 12.60
CA GLY A 60 -1.84 -8.74 12.48
C GLY A 60 -2.95 -7.69 12.55
N LYS A 61 -2.75 -6.66 13.37
CA LYS A 61 -3.64 -5.50 13.45
C LYS A 61 -3.08 -4.40 12.55
N THR A 62 -3.88 -3.97 11.58
CA THR A 62 -3.51 -2.84 10.71
C THR A 62 -3.83 -1.55 11.43
N ILE A 63 -2.85 -0.64 11.49
CA ILE A 63 -2.97 0.65 12.18
C ILE A 63 -2.85 1.76 11.13
N SER A 64 -3.73 2.75 11.20
CA SER A 64 -3.65 3.92 10.34
C SER A 64 -2.44 4.78 10.70
N PRO A 65 -1.60 5.21 9.74
CA PRO A 65 -0.49 6.11 10.01
C PRO A 65 -0.93 7.54 10.36
N VAL A 66 -2.20 7.91 10.09
CA VAL A 66 -2.73 9.25 10.33
C VAL A 66 -3.30 9.37 11.75
N SER A 67 -4.25 8.51 12.11
CA SER A 67 -4.93 8.53 13.41
C SER A 67 -4.33 7.60 14.47
N GLN A 68 -3.49 6.64 14.07
CA GLN A 68 -3.03 5.53 14.91
C GLN A 68 -4.14 4.61 15.42
N GLU A 69 -5.35 4.71 14.86
CA GLU A 69 -6.44 3.80 15.18
C GLU A 69 -6.37 2.52 14.36
N GLN A 70 -6.99 1.46 14.87
CA GLN A 70 -7.09 0.19 14.16
C GLN A 70 -8.01 0.32 12.94
N VAL A 71 -7.52 -0.16 11.79
CA VAL A 71 -8.32 -0.31 10.57
C VAL A 71 -9.13 -1.59 10.69
N THR A 72 -10.44 -1.48 10.57
CA THR A 72 -11.39 -2.58 10.63
C THR A 72 -12.34 -2.52 9.45
N LYS A 73 -12.95 -3.65 9.12
CA LYS A 73 -14.07 -3.74 8.20
C LYS A 73 -15.23 -4.40 8.93
N ASP A 74 -16.43 -3.97 8.63
CA ASP A 74 -17.67 -4.53 9.16
C ASP A 74 -18.22 -5.54 8.17
N PHE A 75 -18.53 -6.74 8.63
CA PHE A 75 -19.30 -7.71 7.86
C PHE A 75 -20.80 -7.57 8.15
N PRO A 76 -21.70 -8.03 7.26
CA PRO A 76 -23.14 -8.04 7.53
C PRO A 76 -23.48 -8.71 8.88
N GLU A 77 -22.77 -9.78 9.24
CA GLU A 77 -22.91 -10.46 10.54
C GLU A 77 -22.54 -9.56 11.73
N ASP A 78 -21.49 -8.73 11.62
CA ASP A 78 -21.09 -7.79 12.69
C ASP A 78 -22.17 -6.73 12.90
N VAL A 79 -22.73 -6.21 11.81
CA VAL A 79 -23.80 -5.21 11.86
C VAL A 79 -25.10 -5.81 12.40
N LEU A 80 -25.43 -7.06 12.01
CA LEU A 80 -26.56 -7.80 12.57
C LEU A 80 -26.41 -7.97 14.09
N ASN A 81 -25.25 -8.45 14.54
CA ASN A 81 -24.96 -8.61 15.97
C ASN A 81 -25.05 -7.28 16.73
N TRP A 82 -24.60 -6.19 16.12
CA TRP A 82 -24.74 -4.85 16.70
C TRP A 82 -26.21 -4.40 16.77
N ILE A 83 -27.01 -4.65 15.73
CA ILE A 83 -28.45 -4.34 15.69
C ILE A 83 -29.19 -5.10 16.81
N LEU A 84 -28.88 -6.38 17.01
CA LEU A 84 -29.52 -7.22 18.03
C LEU A 84 -29.23 -6.75 19.47
N GLN A 85 -28.16 -5.99 19.69
CA GLN A 85 -27.86 -5.37 21.00
C GLN A 85 -28.73 -4.16 21.32
N LEU A 86 -29.46 -3.61 20.33
CA LEU A 86 -30.41 -2.52 20.57
C LEU A 86 -31.63 -3.04 21.36
N PRO A 87 -32.39 -2.16 22.05
CA PRO A 87 -33.61 -2.57 22.74
C PRO A 87 -34.60 -3.25 21.79
N GLU A 88 -35.36 -4.22 22.30
CA GLU A 88 -36.46 -4.82 21.53
C GLU A 88 -37.46 -3.75 21.07
N LYS A 89 -38.07 -3.98 19.91
CA LYS A 89 -39.04 -3.07 19.27
C LYS A 89 -38.47 -1.72 18.80
N THR A 90 -37.14 -1.57 18.80
CA THR A 90 -36.48 -0.41 18.18
C THR A 90 -36.75 -0.40 16.68
N LYS A 91 -37.21 0.72 16.13
CA LYS A 91 -37.40 0.89 14.69
C LYS A 91 -36.07 1.20 14.04
N ILE A 92 -35.75 0.50 12.94
CA ILE A 92 -34.47 0.62 12.26
C ILE A 92 -34.72 0.78 10.76
N LEU A 93 -33.95 1.66 10.13
CA LEU A 93 -33.83 1.79 8.69
C LEU A 93 -32.43 1.32 8.31
N ILE A 94 -32.39 0.35 7.40
CA ILE A 94 -31.16 -0.08 6.75
C ILE A 94 -31.02 0.79 5.51
N CYS A 95 -29.98 1.61 5.49
CA CYS A 95 -29.77 2.59 4.45
C CYS A 95 -28.42 2.40 3.76
N SER A 96 -28.37 2.86 2.51
CA SER A 96 -27.17 2.83 1.68
C SER A 96 -26.88 4.23 1.12
N PRO A 97 -25.64 4.74 1.16
CA PRO A 97 -25.32 6.05 0.63
C PRO A 97 -25.48 6.07 -0.90
N ILE A 98 -26.21 7.04 -1.43
CA ILE A 98 -26.45 7.14 -2.86
C ILE A 98 -25.16 7.58 -3.58
N GLN A 99 -24.68 6.74 -4.50
CA GLN A 99 -23.52 7.05 -5.34
C GLN A 99 -23.94 7.32 -6.78
N ILE A 100 -23.81 8.57 -7.21
CA ILE A 100 -24.11 8.98 -8.58
C ILE A 100 -22.81 8.92 -9.41
N PRO A 101 -22.71 8.03 -10.43
CA PRO A 101 -21.53 7.97 -11.29
C PRO A 101 -21.28 9.29 -12.03
N LYS A 102 -20.01 9.61 -12.29
CA LYS A 102 -19.62 10.81 -13.04
C LYS A 102 -20.29 10.80 -14.43
N GLY A 103 -21.01 11.87 -14.76
CA GLY A 103 -21.70 12.04 -16.04
C GLY A 103 -23.14 11.52 -16.08
N ARG A 104 -23.66 10.92 -15.00
CA ARG A 104 -25.08 10.52 -14.90
C ARG A 104 -25.91 11.61 -14.24
N LEU A 105 -27.11 11.88 -14.78
CA LEU A 105 -28.07 12.79 -14.16
C LEU A 105 -28.73 12.13 -12.95
N ASN A 106 -29.05 12.94 -11.94
CA ASN A 106 -29.75 12.49 -10.73
C ASN A 106 -31.10 11.84 -11.05
N THR A 107 -31.81 12.35 -12.06
CA THR A 107 -33.11 11.82 -12.53
C THR A 107 -32.97 10.40 -13.08
N ASP A 108 -31.90 10.13 -13.84
CA ASP A 108 -31.68 8.81 -14.42
C ASP A 108 -31.35 7.79 -13.33
N GLN A 109 -30.55 8.21 -12.34
CA GLN A 109 -30.25 7.37 -11.19
C GLN A 109 -31.50 7.09 -10.32
N ALA A 110 -32.38 8.08 -10.13
CA ALA A 110 -33.66 7.87 -9.47
C ALA A 110 -34.53 6.83 -10.20
N ASN A 111 -34.61 6.91 -11.52
CA ASN A 111 -35.36 5.95 -12.33
C ASN A 111 -34.81 4.53 -12.23
N ILE A 112 -33.47 4.37 -12.20
CA ILE A 112 -32.83 3.07 -11.99
C ILE A 112 -33.23 2.50 -10.63
N TYR A 113 -33.17 3.29 -9.56
CA TYR A 113 -33.57 2.84 -8.23
C TYR A 113 -35.05 2.44 -8.17
N LEU A 114 -35.94 3.21 -8.81
CA LEU A 114 -37.36 2.86 -8.92
C LEU A 114 -37.58 1.54 -9.68
N GLN A 115 -36.85 1.31 -10.77
CA GLN A 115 -36.89 0.05 -11.52
C GLN A 115 -36.36 -1.15 -10.72
N GLN A 116 -35.39 -0.92 -9.83
CA GLN A 116 -34.88 -1.92 -8.89
C GLN A 116 -35.83 -2.17 -7.70
N GLY A 117 -36.92 -1.40 -7.59
CA GLY A 117 -37.94 -1.55 -6.54
C GLY A 117 -37.75 -0.63 -5.33
N PHE A 118 -36.74 0.23 -5.32
CA PHE A 118 -36.53 1.19 -4.24
C PHE A 118 -37.45 2.40 -4.43
N SER A 119 -38.27 2.70 -3.43
CA SER A 119 -39.27 3.78 -3.50
C SER A 119 -38.98 4.93 -2.54
N LYS A 120 -38.12 4.73 -1.54
CA LYS A 120 -37.93 5.65 -0.42
C LYS A 120 -36.45 5.98 -0.20
N LYS A 121 -36.22 7.19 0.28
CA LYS A 121 -34.91 7.70 0.68
C LYS A 121 -35.01 8.43 2.02
N TRP A 122 -33.90 8.52 2.73
CA TRP A 122 -33.74 9.33 3.93
C TRP A 122 -33.03 10.64 3.57
N LYS A 123 -33.67 11.76 3.89
CA LYS A 123 -33.16 13.11 3.64
C LYS A 123 -33.49 13.99 4.84
N LYS A 124 -32.49 14.63 5.45
CA LYS A 124 -32.65 15.61 6.55
C LYS A 124 -33.62 15.14 7.64
N ASN A 125 -33.39 13.96 8.19
CA ASN A 125 -34.22 13.34 9.23
C ASN A 125 -35.65 12.94 8.84
N LYS A 126 -35.94 12.83 7.53
CA LYS A 126 -37.26 12.46 7.03
C LYS A 126 -37.18 11.40 5.93
N ILE A 127 -38.19 10.53 5.93
CA ILE A 127 -38.41 9.57 4.84
C ILE A 127 -39.15 10.30 3.73
N THR A 128 -38.54 10.36 2.54
CA THR A 128 -39.12 10.97 1.34
C THR A 128 -39.23 9.94 0.21
N SER A 129 -40.13 10.18 -0.74
CA SER A 129 -40.31 9.29 -1.89
C SER A 129 -39.38 9.70 -3.03
N ILE A 130 -38.71 8.71 -3.63
CA ILE A 130 -37.79 8.90 -4.76
C ILE A 130 -38.55 9.42 -5.99
N GLU A 131 -39.78 8.96 -6.21
CA GLU A 131 -40.60 9.36 -7.36
C GLU A 131 -40.94 10.86 -7.35
N LYS A 132 -41.16 11.43 -6.16
CA LYS A 132 -41.56 12.85 -6.02
C LYS A 132 -40.39 13.82 -5.96
N GLU A 133 -39.31 13.43 -5.29
CA GLU A 133 -38.19 14.34 -4.98
C GLU A 133 -36.86 13.93 -5.64
N GLY A 134 -36.86 12.89 -6.48
CA GLY A 134 -35.64 12.36 -7.13
C GLY A 134 -34.63 11.83 -6.11
N VAL A 135 -33.35 11.85 -6.47
CA VAL A 135 -32.23 11.51 -5.56
C VAL A 135 -31.14 12.58 -5.63
N GLU A 136 -30.51 12.86 -4.50
CA GLU A 136 -29.31 13.69 -4.39
C GLU A 136 -28.15 12.88 -3.79
N LYS A 137 -26.93 13.39 -3.93
CA LYS A 137 -25.71 12.70 -3.49
C LYS A 137 -25.63 12.53 -1.95
N ASP A 138 -26.25 13.44 -1.20
CA ASP A 138 -26.26 13.41 0.27
C ASP A 138 -27.46 12.64 0.83
N ASP A 139 -28.36 12.16 -0.03
CA ASP A 139 -29.50 11.33 0.38
C ASP A 139 -29.02 9.89 0.66
N LEU A 140 -29.73 9.19 1.54
CA LEU A 140 -29.52 7.76 1.76
C LEU A 140 -30.67 6.97 1.16
N LEU A 141 -30.37 5.95 0.37
CA LEU A 141 -31.35 5.01 -0.15
C LEU A 141 -31.84 4.11 0.99
N ILE A 142 -33.16 4.00 1.19
CA ILE A 142 -33.70 3.08 2.19
C ILE A 142 -33.91 1.72 1.52
N ILE A 143 -33.17 0.72 2.00
CA ILE A 143 -33.23 -0.66 1.50
C ILE A 143 -34.38 -1.38 2.20
N ASP A 144 -34.38 -1.36 3.53
CA ASP A 144 -35.43 -1.99 4.31
C ASP A 144 -35.75 -1.19 5.59
N ARG A 145 -36.97 -1.40 6.09
CA ARG A 145 -37.47 -0.90 7.36
C ARG A 145 -37.88 -2.09 8.21
N ILE A 146 -37.17 -2.27 9.30
CA ILE A 146 -37.34 -3.38 10.22
C ILE A 146 -37.65 -2.86 11.62
N THR A 147 -38.11 -3.77 12.47
CA THR A 147 -38.20 -3.56 13.90
C THR A 147 -37.31 -4.59 14.56
N ASN A 148 -36.54 -4.20 15.56
CA ASN A 148 -35.66 -5.12 16.27
C ASN A 148 -36.51 -6.17 16.99
N ASP A 149 -36.36 -7.41 16.56
CA ASP A 149 -37.01 -8.62 17.05
C ASP A 149 -35.99 -9.74 16.91
N SER A 150 -35.84 -10.53 17.96
CA SER A 150 -34.90 -11.65 18.06
C SER A 150 -35.35 -12.90 17.30
N SER A 151 -36.48 -12.87 16.59
CA SER A 151 -36.95 -14.00 15.77
C SER A 151 -35.99 -14.36 14.62
N ASP A 152 -35.82 -15.66 14.37
CA ASP A 152 -34.91 -16.17 13.34
C ASP A 152 -35.28 -15.65 11.93
N GLU A 153 -36.58 -15.57 11.63
CA GLU A 153 -37.08 -15.02 10.35
C GLU A 153 -36.66 -13.56 10.15
N ASN A 154 -36.72 -12.75 11.22
CA ASN A 154 -36.32 -11.35 11.17
C ASN A 154 -34.79 -11.25 11.01
N GLN A 155 -34.02 -12.07 11.70
CA GLN A 155 -32.55 -12.09 11.55
C GLN A 155 -32.12 -12.42 10.12
N SER A 156 -32.73 -13.42 9.48
CA SER A 156 -32.45 -13.74 8.07
C SER A 156 -32.76 -12.57 7.15
N ARG A 157 -33.92 -11.91 7.33
CA ARG A 157 -34.31 -10.73 6.56
C ARG A 157 -33.35 -9.55 6.75
N ILE A 158 -32.90 -9.32 7.98
CA ILE A 158 -31.93 -8.26 8.29
C ILE A 158 -30.61 -8.54 7.56
N SER A 159 -30.13 -9.78 7.60
CA SER A 159 -28.89 -10.17 6.92
C SER A 159 -28.96 -9.93 5.41
N GLU A 160 -30.03 -10.38 4.74
CA GLU A 160 -30.25 -10.14 3.30
C GLU A 160 -30.31 -8.63 2.98
N SER A 161 -30.98 -7.85 3.82
CA SER A 161 -31.08 -6.41 3.65
C SER A 161 -29.74 -5.70 3.84
N LEU A 162 -28.90 -6.16 4.77
CA LEU A 162 -27.55 -5.65 4.99
C LEU A 162 -26.63 -5.95 3.81
N GLU A 163 -26.67 -7.17 3.27
CA GLU A 163 -25.94 -7.53 2.05
C GLU A 163 -26.30 -6.61 0.89
N MET A 164 -27.61 -6.40 0.66
CA MET A 164 -28.10 -5.50 -0.38
C MET A 164 -27.65 -4.04 -0.13
N ALA A 165 -27.68 -3.58 1.12
CA ALA A 165 -27.25 -2.23 1.48
C ALA A 165 -25.76 -2.00 1.25
N PHE A 166 -24.91 -2.95 1.64
CA PHE A 166 -23.48 -2.90 1.34
C PHE A 166 -23.21 -2.97 -0.16
N HIS A 167 -23.93 -3.81 -0.90
CA HIS A 167 -23.78 -3.92 -2.35
C HIS A 167 -24.11 -2.60 -3.06
N GLU A 168 -25.29 -2.03 -2.81
CA GLU A 168 -25.71 -0.75 -3.42
C GLU A 168 -24.84 0.42 -2.98
N GLY A 169 -24.31 0.38 -1.75
CA GLY A 169 -23.48 1.43 -1.17
C GLY A 169 -22.02 1.36 -1.56
N LYS A 170 -21.65 0.35 -2.37
CA LYS A 170 -20.28 -0.04 -2.72
C LYS A 170 -19.40 -0.19 -1.48
N GLY A 171 -19.89 -0.96 -0.54
CA GLY A 171 -19.21 -1.31 0.70
C GLY A 171 -19.46 -0.38 1.87
N ARG A 172 -20.39 0.55 1.75
CA ARG A 172 -20.83 1.42 2.85
C ARG A 172 -22.30 1.17 3.16
N CYS A 173 -22.61 1.12 4.45
CA CYS A 173 -23.96 0.96 4.96
C CYS A 173 -24.15 1.95 6.10
N LYS A 174 -25.36 2.49 6.26
CA LYS A 174 -25.69 3.36 7.38
C LYS A 174 -26.99 2.88 8.00
N ILE A 175 -26.95 2.68 9.30
CA ILE A 175 -28.10 2.26 10.08
C ILE A 175 -28.68 3.49 10.78
N ILE A 176 -29.99 3.68 10.64
CA ILE A 176 -30.72 4.74 11.33
C ILE A 176 -31.69 4.07 12.28
N TYR A 177 -31.50 4.25 13.58
CA TYR A 177 -32.39 3.72 14.59
C TYR A 177 -32.99 4.85 15.42
N PHE A 178 -34.18 4.62 15.96
CA PHE A 178 -34.92 5.64 16.70
C PHE A 178 -34.84 5.35 18.20
N ASN A 179 -34.25 6.28 18.95
CA ASN A 179 -34.17 6.19 20.40
C ASN A 179 -34.66 7.50 21.03
N PRO A 180 -35.72 7.51 21.85
CA PRO A 180 -37.05 6.93 21.64
C PRO A 180 -37.88 7.61 20.54
N ASN A 181 -37.44 8.74 19.98
CA ASN A 181 -38.01 9.35 18.75
C ASN A 181 -37.01 10.20 17.96
N GLU A 182 -35.76 10.33 18.44
CA GLU A 182 -34.71 10.98 17.69
C GLU A 182 -33.98 9.95 16.81
N PRO A 183 -33.75 10.26 15.52
CA PRO A 183 -32.97 9.40 14.66
C PRO A 183 -31.49 9.50 15.05
N VAL A 184 -30.88 8.37 15.36
CA VAL A 184 -29.45 8.24 15.55
C VAL A 184 -28.87 7.48 14.36
N GLU A 185 -27.84 8.04 13.75
CA GLU A 185 -27.15 7.44 12.61
C GLU A 185 -25.88 6.73 13.07
N LYS A 186 -25.66 5.53 12.55
CA LYS A 186 -24.43 4.76 12.73
C LYS A 186 -23.90 4.29 11.39
N ASP A 187 -22.67 4.68 11.09
CA ASP A 187 -21.97 4.31 9.86
C ASP A 187 -21.24 2.97 10.01
N PHE A 188 -21.32 2.15 8.97
CA PHE A 188 -20.62 0.88 8.81
C PHE A 188 -19.97 0.82 7.43
N ASN A 189 -18.81 0.19 7.35
CA ASN A 189 -18.12 0.00 6.09
C ASN A 189 -17.42 -1.36 6.05
N ASN A 190 -17.58 -2.08 4.93
CA ASN A 190 -16.86 -3.33 4.69
C ASN A 190 -15.57 -3.12 3.88
N LEU A 191 -15.26 -1.86 3.55
CA LEU A 191 -14.02 -1.45 2.91
C LEU A 191 -12.93 -1.44 3.98
N PHE A 192 -11.74 -1.94 3.65
CA PHE A 192 -10.60 -1.87 4.57
C PHE A 192 -10.01 -0.45 4.54
N GLU A 193 -10.76 0.54 5.03
CA GLU A 193 -10.44 1.97 4.94
C GLU A 193 -10.47 2.69 6.29
N LYS A 194 -9.64 3.71 6.44
CA LYS A 194 -9.61 4.61 7.61
C LYS A 194 -8.96 5.93 7.21
N ASP A 195 -9.44 7.05 7.76
CA ASP A 195 -8.88 8.40 7.51
C ASP A 195 -8.82 8.79 6.02
N GLY A 196 -9.73 8.26 5.20
CA GLY A 196 -9.74 8.48 3.75
C GLY A 196 -8.68 7.69 2.98
N LEU A 197 -7.94 6.79 3.65
CA LEU A 197 -7.01 5.86 3.05
C LEU A 197 -7.65 4.47 2.92
N ILE A 198 -7.49 3.85 1.76
CA ILE A 198 -7.83 2.44 1.55
C ILE A 198 -6.56 1.63 1.76
N PHE A 199 -6.63 0.64 2.65
CA PHE A 199 -5.53 -0.23 3.00
C PHE A 199 -5.62 -1.55 2.22
N GLN A 200 -4.48 -2.22 2.08
CA GLN A 200 -4.46 -3.58 1.55
C GLN A 200 -4.77 -4.56 2.67
N GLU A 201 -5.60 -5.56 2.36
CA GLU A 201 -5.92 -6.59 3.35
C GLU A 201 -4.67 -7.46 3.63
N PRO A 202 -4.39 -7.77 4.92
CA PRO A 202 -3.31 -8.66 5.29
C PRO A 202 -3.44 -10.03 4.60
N SER A 203 -2.42 -10.41 3.84
CA SER A 203 -2.33 -11.70 3.16
C SER A 203 -0.89 -12.21 3.14
N LEU A 204 -0.69 -13.50 2.87
CA LEU A 204 0.66 -14.07 2.78
C LEU A 204 1.48 -13.37 1.67
N ASP A 205 0.85 -13.06 0.55
CA ASP A 205 1.48 -12.35 -0.55
C ASP A 205 1.81 -10.90 -0.19
N PHE A 206 0.96 -10.24 0.61
CA PHE A 206 1.19 -8.87 1.06
C PHE A 206 2.45 -8.74 1.90
N PHE A 207 2.73 -9.72 2.75
CA PHE A 207 3.93 -9.73 3.57
C PHE A 207 5.16 -10.34 2.86
N SER A 208 5.03 -10.71 1.58
CA SER A 208 6.16 -11.22 0.80
C SER A 208 6.80 -10.13 -0.06
N PHE A 209 8.03 -9.77 0.27
CA PHE A 209 8.84 -8.86 -0.54
C PHE A 209 9.30 -9.46 -1.89
N ASN A 210 9.13 -10.77 -2.08
CA ASN A 210 9.41 -11.44 -3.35
C ASN A 210 8.22 -11.38 -4.34
N ASN A 211 7.02 -11.09 -3.83
CA ASN A 211 5.82 -10.92 -4.64
C ASN A 211 5.63 -9.43 -4.93
N PRO A 212 5.43 -8.99 -6.20
CA PRO A 212 5.11 -7.59 -6.53
C PRO A 212 3.93 -7.02 -5.74
N PHE A 213 3.02 -7.87 -5.27
CA PHE A 213 1.89 -7.49 -4.42
C PHE A 213 2.34 -6.89 -3.08
N GLY A 214 3.33 -7.50 -2.41
CA GLY A 214 3.86 -7.06 -1.11
C GLY A 214 5.18 -6.28 -1.19
N ALA A 215 5.83 -6.29 -2.36
CA ALA A 215 7.11 -5.63 -2.55
C ALA A 215 6.99 -4.11 -2.52
N CYS A 216 7.96 -3.44 -1.90
CA CYS A 216 8.08 -1.99 -1.96
C CYS A 216 8.21 -1.53 -3.41
N LYS A 217 7.42 -0.53 -3.82
CA LYS A 217 7.40 -0.02 -5.20
C LYS A 217 8.69 0.68 -5.61
N THR A 218 9.46 1.19 -4.65
CA THR A 218 10.69 1.94 -4.94
C THR A 218 11.90 1.03 -5.14
N CYS A 219 12.03 -0.02 -4.31
CA CYS A 219 13.16 -0.94 -4.35
C CYS A 219 12.79 -2.33 -4.86
N GLU A 220 11.55 -2.56 -5.28
CA GLU A 220 11.05 -3.84 -5.79
C GLU A 220 11.38 -5.04 -4.89
N GLY A 221 11.35 -4.81 -3.57
CA GLY A 221 11.64 -5.86 -2.58
C GLY A 221 13.12 -6.16 -2.35
N PHE A 222 14.06 -5.43 -2.97
CA PHE A 222 15.50 -5.58 -2.71
C PHE A 222 15.96 -4.94 -1.39
N GLY A 223 15.14 -4.07 -0.79
CA GLY A 223 15.48 -3.37 0.46
C GLY A 223 16.60 -2.32 0.33
N LYS A 224 17.18 -2.18 -0.87
CA LYS A 224 18.23 -1.21 -1.22
C LYS A 224 17.93 -0.58 -2.57
N ILE A 225 18.28 0.68 -2.70
CA ILE A 225 18.27 1.41 -3.97
C ILE A 225 19.70 1.77 -4.34
N ILE A 226 20.01 1.77 -5.63
CA ILE A 226 21.31 2.28 -6.09
C ILE A 226 21.24 3.80 -5.95
N GLY A 227 22.18 4.36 -5.19
CA GLY A 227 22.30 5.78 -4.96
C GLY A 227 23.76 6.22 -5.08
N ILE A 228 23.97 7.52 -5.08
CA ILE A 228 25.31 8.11 -5.09
C ILE A 228 25.74 8.33 -3.64
N ASP A 229 26.88 7.77 -3.26
CA ASP A 229 27.49 8.04 -1.95
C ASP A 229 28.34 9.32 -2.03
N PRO A 230 27.99 10.39 -1.29
CA PRO A 230 28.77 11.62 -1.25
C PRO A 230 30.25 11.41 -0.90
N ASN A 231 30.55 10.42 -0.06
CA ASN A 231 31.92 10.14 0.37
C ASN A 231 32.76 9.50 -0.75
N LEU A 232 32.13 8.78 -1.67
CA LEU A 232 32.83 8.28 -2.87
C LEU A 232 33.03 9.38 -3.90
N VAL A 233 32.12 10.36 -3.96
CA VAL A 233 32.28 11.53 -4.84
C VAL A 233 33.39 12.45 -4.33
N ILE A 234 33.46 12.64 -3.01
CA ILE A 234 34.39 13.57 -2.33
C ILE A 234 35.12 12.79 -1.22
N PRO A 235 36.10 11.95 -1.58
CA PRO A 235 36.78 11.06 -0.64
C PRO A 235 37.74 11.80 0.30
N ASN A 236 38.24 12.98 -0.12
CA ASN A 236 39.11 13.81 0.70
C ASN A 236 38.50 15.22 0.85
N PRO A 237 37.73 15.46 1.93
CA PRO A 237 37.13 16.77 2.20
C PRO A 237 38.12 17.89 2.48
N SER A 238 39.40 17.59 2.73
CA SER A 238 40.45 18.60 2.97
C SER A 238 40.91 19.29 1.69
N LEU A 239 40.58 18.77 0.51
CA LEU A 239 40.87 19.43 -0.76
C LEU A 239 39.79 20.46 -1.08
N SER A 240 40.20 21.52 -1.77
CA SER A 240 39.27 22.48 -2.38
C SER A 240 38.69 21.96 -3.70
N ILE A 241 37.62 22.60 -4.20
CA ILE A 241 37.07 22.24 -5.52
C ILE A 241 38.09 22.51 -6.62
N TYR A 242 38.90 23.56 -6.48
CA TYR A 242 39.98 23.87 -7.41
C TYR A 242 41.01 22.72 -7.49
N GLU A 243 41.38 22.15 -6.34
CA GLU A 243 42.33 21.03 -6.16
C GLU A 243 41.72 19.64 -6.39
N ASP A 244 40.60 19.57 -7.11
CA ASP A 244 39.94 18.31 -7.46
C ASP A 244 39.41 17.50 -6.27
N ALA A 245 38.78 18.15 -5.29
CA ALA A 245 38.00 17.47 -4.25
C ALA A 245 36.92 16.52 -4.82
N ILE A 246 36.31 16.90 -5.96
CA ILE A 246 35.27 16.14 -6.64
C ILE A 246 35.90 15.14 -7.61
N THR A 247 35.92 13.87 -7.23
CA THR A 247 36.66 12.83 -7.96
C THR A 247 36.07 12.55 -9.35
N CYS A 248 34.74 12.58 -9.48
CA CYS A 248 34.07 12.29 -10.75
C CYS A 248 34.27 13.38 -11.83
N TRP A 249 34.77 14.56 -11.46
CA TRP A 249 35.12 15.63 -12.38
C TRP A 249 36.62 15.68 -12.73
N LYS A 250 37.41 14.71 -12.27
CA LYS A 250 38.82 14.59 -12.67
C LYS A 250 38.96 14.15 -14.13
N GLY A 251 40.10 14.49 -14.73
CA GLY A 251 40.48 14.04 -16.07
C GLY A 251 40.02 14.94 -17.22
N GLU A 252 40.48 14.64 -18.43
CA GLU A 252 40.39 15.55 -19.59
C GLU A 252 38.95 15.85 -20.03
N LYS A 253 38.07 14.83 -20.03
CA LYS A 253 36.69 14.98 -20.52
C LYS A 253 35.73 15.53 -19.47
N MET A 254 35.86 15.07 -18.22
CA MET A 254 34.91 15.43 -17.16
C MET A 254 35.27 16.72 -16.42
N SER A 255 36.53 17.17 -16.50
CA SER A 255 36.97 18.47 -15.94
C SER A 255 36.22 19.68 -16.49
N ARG A 256 35.55 19.55 -17.65
CA ARG A 256 34.66 20.60 -18.17
C ARG A 256 33.58 21.02 -17.17
N TRP A 257 33.06 20.08 -16.37
CA TRP A 257 32.04 20.37 -15.35
C TRP A 257 32.62 21.19 -14.20
N LYS A 258 33.80 20.79 -13.69
CA LYS A 258 34.57 21.54 -12.71
C LYS A 258 34.92 22.94 -13.22
N ASN A 259 35.47 23.03 -14.42
CA ASN A 259 35.91 24.30 -15.03
C ASN A 259 34.73 25.26 -15.21
N LYS A 260 33.54 24.74 -15.52
CA LYS A 260 32.32 25.56 -15.61
C LYS A 260 31.91 26.14 -14.26
N LEU A 261 32.02 25.36 -13.18
CA LEU A 261 31.80 25.89 -11.83
C LEU A 261 32.83 26.95 -11.47
N ILE A 262 34.12 26.70 -11.70
CA ILE A 262 35.22 27.65 -11.41
C ILE A 262 35.04 28.96 -12.17
N GLN A 263 34.75 28.90 -13.48
CA GLN A 263 34.57 30.09 -14.32
C GLN A 263 33.41 30.97 -13.87
N ASN A 264 32.34 30.38 -13.33
CA ASN A 264 31.13 31.10 -12.94
C ASN A 264 31.05 31.38 -11.44
N ALA A 265 31.99 30.92 -10.63
CA ALA A 265 31.96 31.02 -9.17
C ALA A 265 31.80 32.47 -8.66
N HIS A 266 32.34 33.45 -9.39
CA HIS A 266 32.25 34.87 -9.05
C HIS A 266 30.83 35.44 -9.14
N HIS A 267 29.92 34.84 -9.93
CA HIS A 267 28.54 35.31 -10.05
C HIS A 267 27.69 35.04 -8.80
N PHE A 268 28.12 34.11 -7.95
CA PHE A 268 27.39 33.68 -6.75
C PHE A 268 28.31 33.54 -5.53
N ASN A 269 29.46 34.23 -5.54
CA ASN A 269 30.44 34.28 -4.46
C ASN A 269 30.83 32.91 -3.87
N PHE A 270 31.11 31.94 -4.75
CA PHE A 270 31.43 30.59 -4.31
C PHE A 270 32.93 30.44 -3.98
N PRO A 271 33.29 29.97 -2.76
CA PRO A 271 34.68 29.79 -2.37
C PRO A 271 35.27 28.53 -3.01
N ILE A 272 35.97 28.70 -4.14
CA ILE A 272 36.56 27.58 -4.91
C ILE A 272 37.87 27.05 -4.33
N HIS A 273 38.55 27.83 -3.48
CA HIS A 273 39.85 27.51 -2.88
C HIS A 273 39.76 27.05 -1.43
N ASP A 274 38.60 27.18 -0.80
CA ASP A 274 38.40 26.71 0.56
C ASP A 274 38.28 25.17 0.55
N PRO A 275 38.86 24.47 1.54
CA PRO A 275 38.64 23.05 1.73
C PRO A 275 37.15 22.70 1.78
N TYR A 276 36.76 21.59 1.16
CA TYR A 276 35.35 21.19 1.08
C TYR A 276 34.67 21.06 2.46
N PHE A 277 35.40 20.63 3.49
CA PHE A 277 34.84 20.52 4.85
C PHE A 277 34.44 21.86 5.46
N GLU A 278 35.14 22.95 5.11
CA GLU A 278 34.90 24.32 5.59
C GLU A 278 33.73 25.01 4.87
N LEU A 279 33.26 24.45 3.76
CA LEU A 279 32.10 24.97 3.04
C LEU A 279 30.82 24.90 3.89
N SER A 280 30.00 25.96 3.81
CA SER A 280 28.65 25.97 4.38
C SER A 280 27.76 24.88 3.75
N ASP A 281 26.74 24.43 4.48
CA ASP A 281 25.80 23.43 3.97
C ASP A 281 25.03 23.90 2.73
N GLU A 282 24.83 25.22 2.60
CA GLU A 282 24.29 25.86 1.40
C GLU A 282 25.23 25.70 0.20
N ASN A 283 26.52 25.99 0.39
CA ASN A 283 27.53 25.81 -0.67
C ASN A 283 27.71 24.34 -1.03
N LYS A 284 27.67 23.43 -0.05
CA LYS A 284 27.68 21.99 -0.29
C LYS A 284 26.47 21.58 -1.13
N SER A 285 25.25 21.97 -0.72
CA SER A 285 24.02 21.70 -1.47
C SER A 285 24.05 22.26 -2.90
N LEU A 286 24.60 23.47 -3.07
CA LEU A 286 24.75 24.12 -4.37
C LEU A 286 25.58 23.26 -5.34
N ILE A 287 26.67 22.63 -4.89
CA ILE A 287 27.48 21.73 -5.72
C ILE A 287 26.65 20.56 -6.25
N TRP A 288 25.71 20.05 -5.46
CA TRP A 288 24.84 18.93 -5.83
C TRP A 288 23.71 19.35 -6.77
N GLU A 289 23.01 20.42 -6.45
CA GLU A 289 21.82 20.90 -7.16
C GLU A 289 22.17 21.67 -8.44
N GLY A 290 23.26 22.44 -8.40
CA GLY A 290 23.60 23.41 -9.43
C GLY A 290 22.80 24.71 -9.30
N ASN A 291 22.98 25.60 -10.26
CA ASN A 291 22.23 26.85 -10.42
C ASN A 291 22.11 27.23 -11.90
N GLN A 292 21.72 28.47 -12.20
CA GLN A 292 21.61 28.96 -13.58
C GLN A 292 22.94 28.97 -14.35
N TYR A 293 24.08 29.02 -13.65
CA TYR A 293 25.41 29.11 -14.24
C TYR A 293 26.13 27.75 -14.36
N PHE A 294 25.82 26.77 -13.52
CA PHE A 294 26.36 25.41 -13.61
C PHE A 294 25.35 24.34 -13.19
N LYS A 295 25.49 23.11 -13.71
CA LYS A 295 24.43 22.09 -13.62
C LYS A 295 24.47 21.18 -12.38
N GLY A 296 25.50 21.27 -11.54
CA GLY A 296 25.64 20.44 -10.33
C GLY A 296 25.96 18.95 -10.57
N LEU A 297 26.21 18.23 -9.48
CA LEU A 297 26.49 16.78 -9.48
C LEU A 297 25.26 15.95 -9.88
N ASN A 298 24.06 16.33 -9.46
CA ASN A 298 22.84 15.59 -9.78
C ASN A 298 22.60 15.53 -11.29
N ALA A 299 22.82 16.63 -12.01
CA ALA A 299 22.72 16.63 -13.47
C ALA A 299 23.88 15.90 -14.14
N PHE A 300 25.07 15.92 -13.53
CA PHE A 300 26.22 15.16 -14.02
C PHE A 300 25.94 13.65 -14.00
N PHE A 301 25.41 13.11 -12.90
CA PHE A 301 25.08 11.70 -12.80
C PHE A 301 23.92 11.30 -13.73
N LYS A 302 22.88 12.13 -13.86
CA LYS A 302 21.84 11.92 -14.89
C LYS A 302 22.40 11.87 -16.31
N TYR A 303 23.39 12.72 -16.62
CA TYR A 303 24.07 12.70 -17.91
C TYR A 303 24.88 11.41 -18.12
N LEU A 304 25.51 10.87 -17.07
CA LEU A 304 26.21 9.58 -17.15
C LEU A 304 25.24 8.41 -17.35
N GLU A 305 24.12 8.40 -16.62
CA GLU A 305 23.07 7.37 -16.77
C GLU A 305 22.54 7.33 -18.20
N GLN A 306 22.29 8.48 -18.83
CA GLN A 306 21.83 8.57 -20.23
C GLN A 306 22.85 8.09 -21.26
N LYS A 307 24.15 8.04 -20.92
CA LYS A 307 25.22 7.61 -21.83
C LYS A 307 25.64 6.16 -21.65
N ASN A 308 25.24 5.53 -20.56
CA ASN A 308 25.53 4.14 -20.24
C ASN A 308 24.39 3.19 -20.66
N VAL A 309 23.36 3.71 -21.33
CA VAL A 309 22.34 2.96 -22.10
C VAL A 309 22.70 3.05 -23.57
#